data_AF-A0A946MK38-F1
#
_entry.id   AF-A0A946MK38-F1
#
_cell.length_a   1.000
_cell.length_b   1.000
_cell.length_c   1.000
_cell.angle_alpha   90.00
_cell.angle_beta   90.00
_cell.angle_gamma   90.00
#
_symmetry.space_group_name_H-M   'P 1'
#
loop_
_entity.id
_entity.type
_entity.pdbx_description
1 polymer ?
#
loop_
_entity_poly.entity_id
_entity_poly.type
_entity_poly.pdbx_seq_one_letter_code
_entity_poly.pdbx_strand_id
1 'polypeptide(L)'
;MESWYTLVSTCQRQGVDVMSAARMIAWAMELFEKGIIDETHTQGIQLLWGNTEAISEIIGLIAENKGFGAVLACNVFDAAARIGKDVEEALNIKGVPLGGTNVMNFRARTIGAIINPRGGDEYRGRMGSFDNMGSGKNTGMT
;
A
#
# COMPACT_ATOMS: atom_id res chain seq x y z
N MET A 1 5.72 -7.50 -17.62
CA MET A 1 4.43 -8.08 -17.19
C MET A 1 4.65 -9.31 -16.32
N GLU A 2 5.68 -10.12 -16.57
CA GLU A 2 5.99 -11.31 -15.74
C GLU A 2 6.31 -10.99 -14.27
N SER A 3 7.07 -9.93 -14.00
CA SER A 3 7.46 -9.56 -12.63
C SER A 3 6.28 -9.38 -11.68
N TRP A 4 5.22 -8.71 -12.13
CA TRP A 4 3.99 -8.54 -11.36
C TRP A 4 3.36 -9.89 -10.96
N TYR A 5 3.19 -10.81 -11.91
CA TYR A 5 2.60 -12.12 -11.63
C TYR A 5 3.43 -12.92 -10.64
N THR A 6 4.76 -12.85 -10.76
CA THR A 6 5.67 -13.51 -9.83
C THR A 6 5.51 -12.98 -8.40
N LEU A 7 5.50 -11.65 -8.22
CA LEU A 7 5.35 -11.03 -6.90
C LEU A 7 4.00 -11.36 -6.26
N VAL A 8 2.91 -11.27 -7.03
CA VAL A 8 1.56 -11.65 -6.56
C VAL A 8 1.51 -13.11 -6.14
N SER A 9 2.08 -14.01 -6.96
CA SER A 9 2.15 -15.45 -6.67
C SER A 9 2.94 -15.72 -5.39
N THR A 10 4.05 -15.01 -5.16
CA THR A 10 4.83 -15.11 -3.91
C THR A 10 3.99 -14.71 -2.69
N CYS A 11 3.32 -13.55 -2.72
CA CYS A 11 2.42 -13.13 -1.63
C CYS A 11 1.34 -14.16 -1.35
N GLN A 12 0.68 -14.68 -2.40
CA GLN A 12 -0.36 -15.69 -2.27
C GLN A 12 0.14 -16.98 -1.63
N ARG A 13 1.32 -17.47 -2.05
CA ARG A 13 1.94 -18.68 -1.49
C ARG A 13 2.35 -18.51 -0.03
N GLN A 14 2.66 -17.29 0.39
CA GLN A 14 3.05 -16.94 1.75
C GLN A 14 1.85 -16.52 2.64
N GLY A 15 0.65 -16.40 2.08
CA GLY A 15 -0.54 -15.96 2.81
C GLY A 15 -0.54 -14.46 3.16
N VAL A 16 0.20 -13.65 2.40
CA VAL A 16 0.32 -12.19 2.61
C VAL A 16 -0.70 -11.47 1.71
N ASP A 17 -1.41 -10.47 2.27
CA ASP A 17 -2.24 -9.58 1.46
C ASP A 17 -1.36 -8.75 0.52
N VAL A 18 -1.45 -9.05 -0.77
CA VAL A 18 -0.64 -8.42 -1.81
C VAL A 18 -0.85 -6.91 -1.88
N MET A 19 -2.06 -6.43 -1.61
CA MET A 19 -2.37 -5.00 -1.69
C MET A 19 -1.71 -4.23 -0.56
N SER A 20 -1.88 -4.68 0.69
CA SER A 20 -1.22 -4.07 1.84
C SER A 20 0.30 -4.15 1.73
N ALA A 21 0.85 -5.31 1.34
CA ALA A 21 2.29 -5.46 1.15
C ALA A 21 2.84 -4.50 0.09
N ALA A 22 2.22 -4.42 -1.09
CA ALA A 22 2.67 -3.53 -2.14
C ALA A 22 2.65 -2.05 -1.70
N ARG A 23 1.65 -1.64 -0.90
CA ARG A 23 1.53 -0.27 -0.40
C ARG A 23 2.54 0.06 0.68
N MET A 24 2.78 -0.86 1.61
CA MET A 24 3.81 -0.70 2.63
C MET A 24 5.21 -0.64 2.02
N ILE A 25 5.49 -1.48 1.02
CA ILE A 25 6.76 -1.47 0.29
C ILE A 25 6.93 -0.17 -0.51
N ALA A 26 5.88 0.29 -1.19
CA ALA A 26 5.93 1.56 -1.91
C ALA A 26 6.19 2.74 -0.96
N TRP A 27 5.55 2.77 0.21
CA TRP A 27 5.84 3.77 1.23
C TRP A 27 7.30 3.68 1.71
N ALA A 28 7.83 2.48 1.94
CA ALA A 28 9.23 2.32 2.30
C ALA A 28 10.20 2.81 1.20
N MET A 29 9.89 2.57 -0.08
CA MET A 29 10.66 3.12 -1.20
C MET A 29 10.63 4.65 -1.22
N GLU A 30 9.48 5.26 -0.92
CA GLU A 30 9.37 6.72 -0.79
C GLU A 30 10.22 7.25 0.37
N LEU A 31 10.21 6.59 1.53
CA LEU A 31 11.06 6.95 2.66
C LEU A 31 12.54 6.83 2.32
N PHE A 32 12.93 5.80 1.55
CA PHE A 32 14.29 5.59 1.10
C PHE A 32 14.72 6.68 0.11
N GLU A 33 13.87 7.02 -0.86
CA GLU A 33 14.10 8.12 -1.81
C GLU A 33 14.26 9.47 -1.10
N LYS A 34 13.49 9.72 -0.03
CA LYS A 34 13.59 10.93 0.80
C LYS A 34 14.78 10.91 1.77
N GLY A 35 15.52 9.81 1.86
CA GLY A 35 16.64 9.64 2.80
C GLY A 35 16.21 9.56 4.27
N ILE A 36 14.94 9.23 4.54
CA ILE A 36 14.41 9.01 5.90
C ILE A 36 14.86 7.63 6.41
N ILE A 37 14.92 6.65 5.52
CA ILE A 37 15.55 5.35 5.75
C ILE A 37 16.69 5.13 4.76
N ASP A 38 17.58 4.22 5.07
CA ASP A 38 18.74 3.85 4.25
C ASP A 38 19.03 2.35 4.35
N GLU A 39 20.13 1.91 3.73
CA GLU A 39 20.58 0.52 3.74
C GLU A 39 20.84 -0.05 5.15
N THR A 40 21.10 0.80 6.14
CA THR A 40 21.31 0.33 7.52
C THR A 40 20.01 -0.18 8.14
N HIS A 41 18.88 0.44 7.78
CA HIS A 41 17.55 0.02 8.21
C HIS A 41 17.13 -1.29 7.54
N THR A 42 17.49 -1.46 6.27
CA THR A 42 17.04 -2.55 5.41
C THR A 42 18.06 -3.70 5.30
N GLN A 43 19.12 -3.67 6.10
CA GLN A 43 20.20 -4.66 6.10
C GLN A 43 20.89 -4.82 4.73
N GLY A 44 21.05 -3.72 4.00
CA GLY A 44 21.72 -3.67 2.69
C GLY A 44 20.78 -3.72 1.48
N ILE A 45 19.47 -3.89 1.69
CA ILE A 45 18.49 -3.91 0.59
C ILE A 45 18.23 -2.49 0.10
N GLN A 46 18.59 -2.19 -1.14
CA GLN A 46 18.33 -0.89 -1.76
C GLN A 46 16.89 -0.78 -2.27
N LEU A 47 16.05 -0.04 -1.53
CA LEU A 47 14.63 0.18 -1.85
C LEU A 47 14.42 1.28 -2.90
N LEU A 48 15.10 1.16 -4.04
CA LEU A 48 14.92 2.05 -5.17
C LEU A 48 13.61 1.73 -5.91
N TRP A 49 12.93 2.77 -6.41
CA TRP A 49 11.73 2.60 -7.22
C TRP A 49 11.96 1.67 -8.41
N GLY A 50 11.11 0.66 -8.55
CA GLY A 50 11.17 -0.30 -9.65
C GLY A 50 12.16 -1.46 -9.45
N ASN A 51 12.89 -1.52 -8.33
CA ASN A 51 13.77 -2.65 -8.00
C ASN A 51 12.94 -3.89 -7.61
N THR A 52 12.72 -4.78 -8.58
CA THR A 52 11.87 -5.97 -8.40
C THR A 52 12.44 -7.00 -7.43
N GLU A 53 13.76 -7.12 -7.39
CA GLU A 53 14.52 -8.03 -6.55
C GLU A 53 14.36 -7.61 -5.08
N ALA A 54 14.55 -6.32 -4.79
CA ALA A 54 14.32 -5.76 -3.45
C ALA A 54 12.88 -5.94 -2.97
N ILE A 55 11.90 -5.73 -3.86
CA ILE A 55 10.47 -5.97 -3.53
C ILE A 55 10.26 -7.45 -3.16
N SER A 56 10.77 -8.38 -3.96
CA SER A 56 10.61 -9.81 -3.69
C SER A 56 11.28 -10.23 -2.37
N GLU A 57 12.45 -9.67 -2.06
CA GLU A 57 13.16 -9.96 -0.82
C GLU A 57 12.39 -9.45 0.40
N ILE A 58 11.90 -8.20 0.34
CA ILE A 58 11.09 -7.62 1.41
C ILE A 58 9.79 -8.39 1.64
N ILE A 59 9.11 -8.87 0.58
CA ILE A 59 7.93 -9.72 0.71
C ILE A 59 8.25 -10.97 1.54
N GLY A 60 9.40 -11.61 1.28
CA GLY A 60 9.88 -12.74 2.09
C GLY A 60 10.11 -12.36 3.55
N LEU A 61 10.76 -11.23 3.81
CA LEU A 61 11.00 -10.74 5.17
C LEU A 61 9.71 -10.36 5.92
N ILE A 62 8.69 -9.85 5.22
CA ILE A 62 7.36 -9.59 5.77
C ILE A 62 6.73 -10.91 6.21
N ALA A 63 6.72 -11.91 5.32
CA ALA A 63 6.14 -13.22 5.61
C ALA A 63 6.83 -13.94 6.78
N GLU A 64 8.15 -13.77 6.90
CA GLU A 64 8.93 -14.32 8.01
C GLU A 64 8.92 -13.44 9.28
N ASN A 65 8.36 -12.23 9.20
CA ASN A 65 8.38 -11.22 10.25
C ASN A 65 9.81 -10.95 10.80
N LYS A 66 10.77 -10.69 9.89
CA LYS A 66 12.19 -10.48 10.21
C LYS A 66 12.71 -9.15 9.70
N GLY A 67 13.70 -8.60 10.41
CA GLY A 67 14.41 -7.38 10.00
C GLY A 67 13.45 -6.24 9.69
N PHE A 68 13.68 -5.54 8.57
CA PHE A 68 12.80 -4.48 8.11
C PHE A 68 11.41 -4.98 7.68
N GLY A 69 11.29 -6.25 7.27
CA GLY A 69 9.99 -6.88 7.01
C GLY A 69 9.08 -6.92 8.23
N ALA A 70 9.64 -7.06 9.44
CA ALA A 70 8.86 -6.99 10.70
C ALA A 70 8.30 -5.59 10.99
N VAL A 71 8.95 -4.55 10.48
CA VAL A 71 8.43 -3.17 10.55
C VAL A 71 7.24 -3.04 9.61
N LEU A 72 7.39 -3.51 8.37
CA LEU A 72 6.36 -3.43 7.33
C LEU A 72 5.17 -4.38 7.55
N ALA A 73 5.34 -5.44 8.34
CA ALA A 73 4.27 -6.36 8.72
C ALA A 73 3.30 -5.79 9.77
N CYS A 74 3.62 -4.64 10.39
CA CYS A 74 2.76 -3.97 11.37
C CYS A 74 1.68 -3.12 10.68
N ASN A 75 0.74 -2.59 11.47
CA ASN A 75 -0.14 -1.53 10.95
C ASN A 75 0.68 -0.27 10.63
N VAL A 76 0.11 0.60 9.80
CA VAL A 76 0.77 1.81 9.28
C VAL A 76 1.30 2.75 10.37
N PHE A 77 0.58 2.87 11.49
CA PHE A 77 0.96 3.77 12.59
C PHE A 77 2.16 3.20 13.37
N ASP A 78 2.10 1.91 13.70
CA ASP A 78 3.20 1.22 14.39
C ASP A 78 4.45 1.14 13.52
N ALA A 79 4.29 0.93 12.21
CA ALA A 79 5.40 0.91 11.26
C ALA A 79 6.12 2.28 11.24
N ALA A 80 5.37 3.38 11.11
CA ALA A 80 5.92 4.73 11.14
C ALA A 80 6.64 5.03 12.46
N ALA A 81 5.99 4.73 13.59
CA ALA A 81 6.55 4.94 14.92
C ALA A 81 7.85 4.14 15.17
N ARG A 82 7.98 2.94 14.59
CA ARG A 82 9.20 2.12 14.67
C ARG A 82 10.36 2.68 13.86
N ILE A 83 10.08 3.42 12.78
CA ILE A 83 11.13 4.07 11.97
C ILE A 83 11.59 5.35 12.67
N GLY A 84 10.65 6.19 13.13
CA GLY A 84 11.01 7.42 13.82
C GLY A 84 9.81 8.26 14.23
N LYS A 85 10.08 9.27 15.07
CA LYS A 85 9.03 10.13 15.65
C LYS A 85 8.36 11.06 14.63
N ASP A 86 9.09 11.47 13.59
CA ASP A 86 8.64 12.43 12.59
C ASP A 86 8.40 11.78 11.22
N VAL A 87 8.11 10.48 11.22
CA VAL A 87 7.80 9.71 10.01
C VAL A 87 6.29 9.67 9.83
N GLU A 88 5.80 10.23 8.73
CA GLU A 88 4.40 10.09 8.35
C GLU A 88 4.09 8.65 7.96
N GLU A 89 2.95 8.15 8.43
CA GLU A 89 2.50 6.81 8.09
C GLU A 89 2.14 6.65 6.60
N ALA A 90 2.16 5.40 6.14
CA ALA A 90 1.66 5.09 4.81
C ALA A 90 0.21 5.60 4.66
N LEU A 91 -0.10 6.18 3.50
CA LEU A 91 -1.43 6.70 3.20
C LEU A 91 -2.49 5.61 3.43
N ASN A 92 -3.44 5.89 4.34
CA ASN A 92 -4.35 4.88 4.86
C ASN A 92 -5.75 5.44 5.15
N ILE A 93 -6.71 4.53 5.31
CA ILE A 93 -8.03 4.82 5.88
C ILE A 93 -8.26 3.84 7.04
N LYS A 94 -8.37 4.39 8.26
CA LYS A 94 -8.54 3.62 9.51
C LYS A 94 -7.44 2.58 9.75
N GLY A 95 -6.19 2.91 9.38
CA GLY A 95 -5.04 2.04 9.56
C GLY A 95 -4.82 0.99 8.47
N VAL A 96 -5.70 0.90 7.47
CA VAL A 96 -5.52 0.04 6.30
C VAL A 96 -4.89 0.85 5.16
N PRO A 97 -3.73 0.45 4.62
CA PRO A 97 -3.10 1.13 3.48
C PRO A 97 -4.07 1.28 2.31
N LEU A 98 -3.96 2.40 1.59
CA LEU A 98 -4.91 2.72 0.53
C LEU A 98 -4.86 1.70 -0.63
N GLY A 99 -6.02 1.27 -1.12
CA GLY A 99 -6.18 0.33 -2.22
C GLY A 99 -5.63 0.80 -3.59
N GLY A 100 -5.99 0.07 -4.65
CA GLY A 100 -5.50 0.30 -6.01
C GLY A 100 -6.00 1.59 -6.66
N THR A 101 -7.10 2.15 -6.14
CA THR A 101 -7.77 3.27 -6.75
C THR A 101 -7.40 4.61 -6.11
N ASN A 102 -7.17 5.62 -6.94
CA ASN A 102 -7.01 7.00 -6.49
C ASN A 102 -8.32 7.55 -5.89
N VAL A 103 -8.38 7.70 -4.56
CA VAL A 103 -9.54 8.25 -3.86
C VAL A 103 -9.76 9.75 -4.14
N MET A 104 -8.71 10.52 -4.40
CA MET A 104 -8.81 11.98 -4.57
C MET A 104 -9.70 12.40 -5.75
N ASN A 105 -9.79 11.58 -6.79
CA ASN A 105 -10.58 11.87 -7.99
C ASN A 105 -11.96 11.19 -8.00
N PHE A 106 -12.22 10.28 -7.07
CA PHE A 106 -13.42 9.43 -7.06
C PHE A 106 -14.19 9.61 -5.77
N ARG A 107 -15.12 10.58 -5.79
CA ARG A 107 -15.84 11.03 -4.60
C ARG A 107 -16.73 9.93 -4.02
N ALA A 108 -17.43 9.17 -4.86
CA ALA A 108 -18.32 8.12 -4.39
C ALA A 108 -17.52 6.96 -3.77
N ARG A 109 -16.40 6.56 -4.39
CA ARG A 109 -15.45 5.59 -3.81
C ARG A 109 -14.85 6.08 -2.50
N THR A 110 -14.46 7.35 -2.41
CA THR A 110 -13.88 7.94 -1.19
C THR A 110 -14.85 7.84 -0.03
N ILE A 111 -16.11 8.23 -0.24
CA ILE A 111 -17.15 8.09 0.79
C ILE A 111 -17.30 6.63 1.18
N GLY A 112 -17.39 5.73 0.19
CA GLY A 112 -17.47 4.28 0.42
C GLY A 112 -16.34 3.75 1.29
N ALA A 113 -15.09 4.15 1.02
CA ALA A 113 -13.93 3.75 1.79
C ALA A 113 -13.91 4.35 3.20
N ILE A 114 -14.28 5.63 3.36
CA ILE A 114 -14.31 6.31 4.67
C ILE A 114 -15.36 5.69 5.60
N ILE A 115 -16.54 5.33 5.10
CA ILE A 115 -17.61 4.73 5.94
C ILE A 115 -17.44 3.22 6.15
N ASN A 116 -16.57 2.56 5.37
CA ASN A 116 -16.36 1.12 5.49
C ASN A 116 -15.79 0.76 6.88
N PRO A 117 -16.45 -0.13 7.65
CA PRO A 117 -15.96 -0.51 8.98
C PRO A 117 -14.63 -1.25 8.94
N ARG A 118 -14.23 -1.82 7.79
CA ARG A 118 -12.95 -2.53 7.60
C ARG A 118 -11.81 -1.65 7.09
N GLY A 119 -12.00 -0.32 7.00
CA GLY A 119 -10.98 0.61 6.48
C GLY A 119 -11.02 0.77 4.96
N GLY A 120 -9.88 1.08 4.34
CA GLY A 120 -9.71 1.43 2.91
C GLY A 120 -10.05 0.35 1.86
N ASP A 121 -10.84 -0.66 2.22
CA ASP A 121 -11.29 -1.72 1.32
C ASP A 121 -12.35 -1.23 0.31
N GLU A 122 -12.13 -1.55 -0.96
CA GLU A 122 -12.95 -1.07 -2.09
C GLU A 122 -14.16 -1.98 -2.40
N TYR A 123 -14.19 -3.22 -1.88
CA TYR A 123 -15.22 -4.19 -2.27
C TYR A 123 -16.54 -4.00 -1.53
N ARG A 124 -16.53 -3.51 -0.28
CA ARG A 124 -17.77 -3.34 0.50
C ARG A 124 -18.63 -2.17 0.03
N GLY A 125 -18.00 -1.09 -0.41
CA GLY A 125 -18.64 0.14 -0.88
C GLY A 125 -18.32 0.40 -2.34
N ARG A 126 -18.50 -0.61 -3.21
CA ARG A 126 -18.10 -0.58 -4.63
C ARG A 126 -18.92 0.44 -5.44
N MET A 127 -18.66 1.72 -5.18
CA MET A 127 -19.31 2.87 -5.80
C MET A 127 -18.60 3.29 -7.09
N GLY A 128 -17.58 2.53 -7.51
CA GLY A 128 -16.79 2.83 -8.68
C GLY A 128 -17.57 2.92 -9.98
N SER A 129 -18.70 2.20 -10.09
CA SER A 129 -19.59 2.32 -11.24
C SER A 129 -20.23 3.71 -11.33
N PHE A 130 -20.58 4.35 -10.21
CA PHE A 130 -21.12 5.72 -10.20
C PHE A 130 -20.07 6.74 -10.63
N ASP A 131 -18.87 6.63 -10.07
CA ASP A 131 -17.75 7.50 -10.46
C ASP A 131 -17.37 7.33 -11.94
N ASN A 132 -17.45 6.10 -12.47
CA ASN A 132 -17.13 5.78 -13.87
C ASN A 132 -18.19 6.26 -14.87
N MET A 133 -19.43 6.53 -14.44
CA MET A 133 -20.46 7.11 -15.33
C MET A 133 -20.20 8.60 -15.62
N GLY A 134 -19.21 9.20 -14.96
CA GLY A 134 -18.83 10.60 -15.13
C GLY A 134 -19.77 11.53 -14.36
N SER A 135 -19.18 12.40 -13.53
CA SER A 135 -19.90 13.41 -12.77
C SER A 135 -19.88 14.80 -13.45
N GLY A 136 -19.65 14.86 -14.76
CA GLY A 136 -19.52 16.11 -15.51
C GLY A 136 -20.88 16.66 -15.97
N LYS A 137 -21.00 17.99 -16.13
CA LYS A 137 -22.06 18.56 -16.97
C LYS A 137 -21.91 17.91 -18.37
N ASN A 138 -22.92 17.18 -18.83
CA ASN A 138 -23.02 16.42 -20.10
C ASN A 138 -22.96 14.88 -20.01
N THR A 139 -23.02 14.27 -18.83
CA THR A 139 -23.00 12.80 -18.72
C THR A 139 -24.37 12.13 -18.88
N GLY A 140 -25.43 12.90 -19.12
CA GLY A 140 -26.78 12.37 -19.42
C GLY A 140 -27.48 11.68 -18.23
N MET A 141 -26.94 11.86 -17.02
CA MET A 141 -27.44 11.26 -15.78
C MET A 141 -28.41 12.15 -14.98
N THR A 142 -28.76 13.32 -15.50
CA THR A 142 -29.72 14.27 -14.93
C THR A 142 -30.73 14.69 -15.98
#